data_AF-A0A953K4L6-F1
#
_entry.id   AF-A0A953K4L6-F1
#
_cell.length_a   1.000
_cell.length_b   1.000
_cell.length_c   1.000
_cell.angle_alpha   90.00
_cell.angle_beta   90.00
_cell.angle_gamma   90.00
#
_symmetry.space_group_name_H-M   'P 1'
#
loop_
_entity.id
_entity.type
_entity.pdbx_description
1 polymer ?
#
loop_
_entity_poly.entity_id
_entity_poly.type
_entity_poly.pdbx_seq_one_letter_code
_entity_poly.pdbx_strand_id
1 'polypeptide(L)'
;MRKPDTASFTVDKLRDSGMAQEAFTYWFTDHGHVRSPFPAHMHDKLREQVLAAFSAWVLQLDAKALDEMNEEVAFGKFEEVLFHEGVRLARTEDEVLTLRFPFLPRIGDRIEGGGTVEGRAGENIVRKRNLVREEKDEFLRVEVENVASGAAWETRFELP
;
A
#
# COMPACT_ATOMS: atom_id res chain seq x y z
N MET A 1 8.39 16.44 37.46
CA MET A 1 8.65 16.13 36.04
C MET A 1 7.64 16.90 35.19
N ARG A 2 8.10 17.77 34.29
CA ARG A 2 7.21 18.44 33.31
C ARG A 2 6.72 17.35 32.35
N LYS A 3 5.41 17.29 32.10
CA LYS A 3 4.91 16.54 30.95
C LYS A 3 5.58 17.13 29.69
N PRO A 4 6.07 16.30 28.75
CA PRO A 4 6.52 16.81 27.47
C PRO A 4 5.38 17.64 26.85
N ASP A 5 5.75 18.78 26.29
CA ASP A 5 4.78 19.75 25.80
C ASP A 5 4.14 19.24 24.49
N THR A 6 3.07 18.45 24.64
CA THR A 6 2.28 17.93 23.52
C THR A 6 1.61 19.05 22.72
N ALA A 7 1.58 20.29 23.23
CA ALA A 7 1.12 21.46 22.48
C ALA A 7 1.98 21.77 21.25
N SER A 8 3.18 21.18 21.13
CA SER A 8 4.05 21.37 19.97
C SER A 8 3.61 20.58 18.73
N PHE A 9 2.76 19.55 18.88
CA PHE A 9 2.35 18.66 17.80
C PHE A 9 0.94 18.99 17.32
N THR A 10 0.85 19.74 16.23
CA THR A 10 -0.43 20.09 15.59
C THR A 10 -0.49 19.45 14.21
N VAL A 11 -1.70 19.18 13.72
CA VAL A 11 -1.92 18.64 12.37
C VAL A 11 -1.29 19.54 11.30
N ASP A 12 -1.30 20.86 11.50
CA ASP A 12 -0.68 21.81 10.56
C ASP A 12 0.84 21.69 10.56
N LYS A 13 1.49 21.59 11.72
CA LYS A 13 2.94 21.34 11.80
C LYS A 13 3.35 19.98 11.22
N LEU A 14 2.51 18.96 11.41
CA LEU A 14 2.72 17.64 10.82
C LEU A 14 2.58 17.68 9.30
N ARG A 15 1.58 18.40 8.79
CA ARG A 15 1.36 18.58 7.35
C ARG A 15 2.58 19.21 6.68
N ASP A 16 3.19 20.18 7.36
CA ASP A 16 4.37 20.90 6.87
C ASP A 16 5.69 20.21 7.25
N SER A 17 5.64 19.05 7.91
CA SER A 17 6.84 18.29 8.27
C SER A 17 7.47 17.63 7.05
N GLY A 18 8.81 17.61 7.01
CA GLY A 18 9.56 16.91 5.95
C GLY A 18 9.18 15.44 5.85
N MET A 19 9.00 14.77 6.99
CA MET A 19 8.60 13.36 7.07
C MET A 19 7.26 13.08 6.36
N ALA A 20 6.21 13.84 6.65
CA ALA A 20 4.90 13.62 6.04
C ALA A 20 4.93 13.94 4.53
N GLN A 21 5.63 15.02 4.14
CA GLN A 21 5.76 15.39 2.74
C GLN A 21 6.53 14.34 1.95
N GLU A 22 7.61 13.79 2.51
CA GLU A 22 8.41 12.73 1.92
C GLU A 22 7.59 11.45 1.75
N ALA A 23 6.90 11.01 2.80
CA ALA A 23 6.04 9.82 2.75
C ALA A 23 4.93 9.97 1.70
N PHE A 24 4.21 11.09 1.68
CA PHE A 24 3.16 11.31 0.68
C PHE A 24 3.74 11.42 -0.74
N THR A 25 4.87 12.09 -0.93
CA THR A 25 5.50 12.20 -2.25
C THR A 25 5.91 10.83 -2.74
N TYR A 26 6.58 10.06 -1.89
CA TYR A 26 7.03 8.71 -2.23
C TYR A 26 5.84 7.81 -2.57
N TRP A 27 4.84 7.71 -1.68
CA TRP A 27 3.77 6.75 -1.87
C TRP A 27 2.71 7.12 -2.89
N PHE A 28 2.53 8.41 -3.23
CA PHE A 28 1.51 8.86 -4.19
C PHE A 28 2.01 8.99 -5.63
N THR A 29 3.27 8.63 -5.87
CA THR A 29 3.85 8.65 -7.22
C THR A 29 4.59 7.34 -7.50
N ASP A 30 4.75 7.04 -8.79
CA ASP A 30 5.50 5.88 -9.23
C ASP A 30 7.01 6.19 -9.22
N HIS A 31 7.82 5.30 -8.69
CA HIS A 31 9.28 5.41 -8.59
C HIS A 31 9.97 4.20 -9.22
N GLY A 32 10.30 4.31 -10.50
CA GLY A 32 10.96 3.24 -11.24
C GLY A 32 10.12 1.97 -11.30
N HIS A 33 10.50 0.95 -10.51
CA HIS A 33 9.80 -0.33 -10.44
C HIS A 33 8.73 -0.37 -9.32
N VAL A 34 8.69 0.63 -8.45
CA VAL A 34 7.69 0.75 -7.39
C VAL A 34 6.55 1.62 -7.89
N ARG A 35 5.34 1.06 -7.95
CA ARG A 35 4.15 1.82 -8.34
C ARG A 35 3.39 2.25 -7.09
N SER A 36 2.86 3.48 -7.11
CA SER A 36 1.98 3.97 -6.06
C SER A 36 0.83 2.98 -5.85
N PRO A 37 0.62 2.46 -4.62
CA PRO A 37 -0.50 1.59 -4.34
C PRO A 37 -1.80 2.37 -4.08
N PHE A 38 -1.73 3.71 -4.05
CA PHE A 38 -2.84 4.59 -3.73
C PHE A 38 -3.38 5.24 -5.01
N PRO A 39 -4.60 4.89 -5.47
CA PRO A 39 -5.26 5.57 -6.57
C PRO A 39 -5.42 7.09 -6.33
N ALA A 40 -5.32 7.90 -7.39
CA ALA A 40 -5.41 9.36 -7.29
C ALA A 40 -6.69 9.86 -6.57
N HIS A 41 -7.80 9.13 -6.70
CA HIS A 41 -9.08 9.53 -6.11
C HIS A 41 -9.09 9.56 -4.57
N MET A 42 -8.15 8.88 -3.89
CA MET A 42 -8.09 8.84 -2.42
C MET A 42 -7.05 9.78 -1.83
N HIS A 43 -6.13 10.34 -2.62
CA HIS A 43 -4.96 11.08 -2.12
C HIS A 43 -5.33 12.21 -1.14
N ASP A 44 -6.26 13.09 -1.52
CA ASP A 44 -6.63 14.24 -0.69
C ASP A 44 -7.23 13.80 0.64
N LYS A 45 -8.20 12.87 0.59
CA LYS A 45 -8.85 12.36 1.80
C LYS A 45 -7.89 11.58 2.69
N LEU A 46 -6.98 10.82 2.08
CA LEU A 46 -6.00 10.04 2.77
C LEU A 46 -5.01 10.92 3.52
N ARG A 47 -4.54 12.03 2.93
CA ARG A 47 -3.69 13.02 3.64
C ARG A 47 -4.34 13.49 4.93
N GLU A 48 -5.61 13.90 4.87
CA GLU A 48 -6.34 14.37 6.04
C GLU A 48 -6.44 13.29 7.12
N GLN A 49 -6.85 12.07 6.74
CA GLN A 49 -7.08 10.98 7.67
C GLN A 49 -5.78 10.51 8.34
N VAL A 50 -4.70 10.41 7.56
CA VAL A 50 -3.39 9.96 8.07
C VAL A 50 -2.81 10.97 9.04
N LEU A 51 -2.83 12.27 8.71
CA LEU A 51 -2.34 13.30 9.61
C LEU A 51 -3.14 13.33 10.93
N ALA A 52 -4.46 13.18 10.85
CA ALA A 52 -5.31 13.12 12.03
C ALA A 52 -5.04 11.86 12.87
N ALA A 53 -4.98 10.69 12.24
CA ALA A 53 -4.76 9.40 12.92
C ALA A 53 -3.36 9.32 13.54
N PHE A 54 -2.33 9.77 12.82
CA PHE A 54 -0.96 9.81 13.34
C PHE A 54 -0.83 10.81 14.49
N SER A 55 -1.42 12.01 14.38
CA SER A 55 -1.47 12.97 15.48
C SER A 55 -2.17 12.39 16.71
N ALA A 56 -3.28 11.68 16.52
CA ALA A 56 -4.00 11.03 17.62
C ALA A 56 -3.16 9.93 18.28
N TRP A 57 -2.41 9.15 17.50
CA TRP A 57 -1.48 8.15 18.03
C TRP A 57 -0.36 8.79 18.85
N VAL A 58 0.30 9.86 18.35
CA VAL A 58 1.37 10.56 19.09
C VAL A 58 0.86 11.10 20.44
N LEU A 59 -0.37 11.64 20.48
CA LEU A 59 -0.97 12.16 21.71
C LEU A 59 -1.28 11.09 22.76
N GLN A 60 -1.28 9.81 22.39
CA GLN A 60 -1.47 8.68 23.30
C GLN A 60 -0.15 8.17 23.89
N LEU A 61 1.00 8.61 23.37
CA LEU A 61 2.31 8.19 23.86
C LEU A 61 2.60 8.80 25.24
N ASP A 62 3.18 7.98 26.12
CA ASP A 62 3.70 8.48 27.38
C ASP A 62 5.05 9.21 27.18
N ALA A 63 5.52 9.87 28.24
CA ALA A 63 6.73 10.67 28.16
C ALA A 63 7.99 9.85 27.84
N LYS A 64 8.01 8.56 28.21
CA LYS A 64 9.15 7.68 27.94
C LYS A 64 9.14 7.25 26.48
N ALA A 65 7.99 6.86 25.95
CA ALA A 65 7.82 6.51 24.54
C ALA A 65 8.13 7.69 23.61
N LEU A 66 7.77 8.92 24.01
CA LEU A 66 8.14 10.13 23.28
C LEU A 66 9.66 10.40 23.29
N ASP A 67 10.35 10.08 24.38
CA ASP A 67 11.80 10.25 24.52
C ASP A 67 12.58 9.19 23.71
N GLU A 68 12.03 7.98 23.60
CA GLU A 68 12.59 6.88 22.80
C GLU A 68 12.21 6.95 21.30
N MET A 69 11.34 7.89 20.91
CA MET A 69 10.87 8.03 19.53
C MET A 69 11.95 8.67 18.65
N ASN A 70 12.53 7.87 17.77
CA ASN A 70 13.41 8.34 16.71
C ASN A 70 12.66 8.48 15.37
N GLU A 71 13.35 9.02 14.36
CA GLU A 71 12.78 9.27 13.04
C GLU A 71 12.34 7.97 12.33
N GLU A 72 13.09 6.87 12.47
CA GLU A 72 12.75 5.57 11.86
C GLU A 72 11.43 5.01 12.41
N VAL A 73 11.26 5.05 13.73
CA VAL A 73 10.02 4.60 14.41
C VAL A 73 8.85 5.49 14.02
N ALA A 74 9.04 6.80 13.99
CA ALA A 74 8.00 7.74 13.58
C ALA A 74 7.60 7.52 12.12
N PHE A 75 8.56 7.34 11.21
CA PHE A 75 8.31 7.09 9.80
C PHE A 75 7.61 5.76 9.57
N GLY A 76 8.10 4.67 10.15
CA GLY A 76 7.47 3.35 10.03
C GLY A 76 6.04 3.35 10.56
N LYS A 77 5.77 4.05 11.67
CA LYS A 77 4.40 4.18 12.18
C LYS A 77 3.53 5.05 11.27
N PHE A 78 4.09 6.10 10.69
CA PHE A 78 3.37 6.95 9.74
C PHE A 78 2.95 6.14 8.50
N GLU A 79 3.85 5.31 7.96
CA GLU A 79 3.54 4.40 6.85
C GLU A 79 2.48 3.37 7.23
N GLU A 80 2.57 2.78 8.42
CA GLU A 80 1.54 1.86 8.92
C GLU A 80 0.15 2.53 8.93
N VAL A 81 0.05 3.75 9.45
CA VAL A 81 -1.19 4.55 9.45
C VAL A 81 -1.63 4.87 8.02
N LEU A 82 -0.70 5.24 7.13
CA LEU A 82 -0.96 5.54 5.72
C LEU A 82 -1.62 4.37 5.00
N PHE A 83 -1.06 3.18 5.11
CA PHE A 83 -1.62 1.98 4.48
C PHE A 83 -2.95 1.57 5.12
N HIS A 84 -3.05 1.65 6.44
CA HIS A 84 -4.28 1.30 7.16
C HIS A 84 -5.46 2.21 6.79
N GLU A 85 -5.26 3.52 6.77
CA GLU A 85 -6.32 4.45 6.33
C GLU A 85 -6.59 4.33 4.82
N GLY A 86 -5.56 4.02 4.02
CA GLY A 86 -5.74 3.72 2.59
C GLY A 86 -6.70 2.56 2.36
N VAL A 87 -6.55 1.46 3.09
CA VAL A 87 -7.43 0.28 2.99
C VAL A 87 -8.88 0.64 3.31
N ARG A 88 -9.11 1.57 4.24
CA ARG A 88 -10.47 2.04 4.60
C ARG A 88 -11.11 2.92 3.52
N LEU A 89 -10.29 3.57 2.68
CA LEU A 89 -10.75 4.41 1.58
C LEU A 89 -10.90 3.65 0.25
N ALA A 90 -10.39 2.41 0.17
CA ALA A 90 -10.52 1.58 -1.02
C ALA A 90 -11.98 1.35 -1.40
N ARG A 91 -12.29 1.48 -2.68
CA ARG A 91 -13.63 1.34 -3.26
C ARG A 91 -13.89 -0.04 -3.84
N THR A 92 -12.83 -0.79 -4.12
CA THR A 92 -12.91 -2.11 -4.74
C THR A 92 -12.03 -3.11 -3.99
N GLU A 93 -12.35 -4.40 -4.13
CA GLU A 93 -11.49 -5.46 -3.61
C GLU A 93 -10.08 -5.42 -4.23
N ASP A 94 -9.96 -5.06 -5.51
CA ASP A 94 -8.66 -4.96 -6.18
C ASP A 94 -7.79 -3.83 -5.60
N GLU A 95 -8.40 -2.71 -5.21
CA GLU A 95 -7.70 -1.65 -4.49
C GLU A 95 -7.24 -2.14 -3.10
N VAL A 96 -8.09 -2.87 -2.37
CA VAL A 96 -7.71 -3.48 -1.08
C VAL A 96 -6.52 -4.43 -1.26
N LEU A 97 -6.54 -5.29 -2.27
CA LEU A 97 -5.44 -6.20 -2.58
C LEU A 97 -4.17 -5.46 -2.95
N THR A 98 -4.28 -4.38 -3.73
CA THR A 98 -3.14 -3.52 -4.08
C THR A 98 -2.52 -2.87 -2.86
N LEU A 99 -3.33 -2.41 -1.91
CA LEU A 99 -2.83 -1.78 -0.69
C LEU A 99 -2.19 -2.79 0.26
N ARG A 100 -2.76 -3.99 0.39
CA ARG A 100 -2.18 -5.07 1.23
C ARG A 100 -0.92 -5.67 0.63
N PHE A 101 -0.86 -5.78 -0.69
CA PHE A 101 0.22 -6.44 -1.42
C PHE A 101 0.73 -5.54 -2.57
N PRO A 102 1.35 -4.40 -2.26
CA PRO A 102 1.68 -3.35 -3.23
C PRO A 102 2.69 -3.79 -4.29
N PHE A 103 3.46 -4.84 -4.02
CA PHE A 103 4.50 -5.40 -4.88
C PHE A 103 4.04 -6.61 -5.70
N LEU A 104 2.80 -7.08 -5.54
CA LEU A 104 2.24 -8.16 -6.35
C LEU A 104 1.62 -7.64 -7.66
N PRO A 105 1.49 -8.49 -8.69
CA PRO A 105 0.86 -8.10 -9.95
C PRO A 105 -0.53 -7.52 -9.72
N ARG A 106 -0.88 -6.47 -10.46
CA ARG A 106 -2.15 -5.73 -10.42
C ARG A 106 -2.96 -5.98 -11.68
N ILE A 107 -4.27 -5.73 -11.64
CA ILE A 107 -5.09 -5.77 -12.86
C ILE A 107 -4.53 -4.77 -13.88
N GLY A 108 -4.37 -5.23 -15.12
CA GLY A 108 -3.78 -4.45 -16.20
C GLY A 108 -2.27 -4.65 -16.38
N ASP A 109 -1.59 -5.33 -15.44
CA ASP A 109 -0.16 -5.59 -15.57
C ASP A 109 0.16 -6.53 -16.71
N ARG A 110 1.22 -6.20 -17.43
CA ARG A 110 1.79 -7.05 -18.48
C ARG A 110 2.71 -8.09 -17.86
N ILE A 111 2.54 -9.33 -18.26
CA ILE A 111 3.41 -10.44 -17.93
C ILE A 111 4.05 -10.90 -19.23
N GLU A 112 5.35 -10.66 -19.35
CA GLU A 112 6.16 -11.15 -20.46
C GLU A 112 6.53 -12.60 -20.23
N GLY A 113 6.29 -13.44 -21.24
CA GLY A 113 6.74 -14.82 -21.22
C GLY A 113 5.75 -15.79 -20.59
N GLY A 114 5.37 -16.79 -21.39
CA GLY A 114 4.75 -18.04 -20.95
C GLY A 114 5.54 -19.27 -21.40
N GLY A 115 6.79 -19.06 -21.83
CA GLY A 115 7.63 -20.09 -22.43
C GLY A 115 7.00 -20.72 -23.67
N THR A 116 7.28 -22.02 -23.86
CA THR A 116 6.71 -22.87 -24.92
C THR A 116 5.31 -23.38 -24.58
N VAL A 117 4.69 -22.91 -23.50
CA VAL A 117 3.35 -23.35 -23.10
C VAL A 117 2.32 -22.74 -24.03
N GLU A 118 1.57 -23.61 -24.69
CA GLU A 118 0.49 -23.23 -25.61
C GLU A 118 -0.50 -22.27 -24.92
N GLY A 119 -0.87 -21.19 -25.62
CA GLY A 119 -1.76 -20.16 -25.09
C GLY A 119 -1.11 -19.15 -24.13
N ARG A 120 0.18 -19.29 -23.79
CA ARG A 120 0.90 -18.33 -22.91
C ARG A 120 2.04 -17.58 -23.60
N ALA A 121 2.39 -17.98 -24.82
CA ALA A 121 3.45 -17.35 -25.60
C ALA A 121 3.10 -15.90 -25.97
N GLY A 122 4.06 -14.98 -25.82
CA GLY A 122 3.88 -13.56 -26.14
C GLY A 122 3.43 -12.72 -24.94
N GLU A 123 2.72 -11.62 -25.24
CA GLU A 123 2.23 -10.66 -24.23
C GLU A 123 0.97 -11.20 -23.54
N ASN A 124 0.97 -11.15 -22.21
CA ASN A 124 -0.16 -11.52 -21.39
C ASN A 124 -0.52 -10.36 -20.46
N ILE A 125 -1.79 -10.24 -20.09
CA ILE A 125 -2.29 -9.18 -19.20
C ILE A 125 -3.06 -9.78 -18.03
N VAL A 126 -2.81 -9.27 -16.83
CA VAL A 126 -3.59 -9.64 -15.63
C VAL A 126 -5.01 -9.09 -15.76
N ARG A 127 -5.99 -9.99 -15.75
CA ARG A 127 -7.42 -9.63 -15.86
C ARG A 127 -8.12 -9.60 -14.52
N LYS A 128 -7.72 -10.48 -13.59
CA LYS A 128 -8.40 -10.63 -12.32
C LYS A 128 -7.45 -11.17 -11.26
N ARG A 129 -7.74 -10.80 -10.02
CA ARG A 129 -7.03 -11.25 -8.83
C ARG A 129 -8.03 -11.57 -7.74
N ASN A 130 -7.75 -12.59 -6.94
CA ASN A 130 -8.55 -12.93 -5.77
C ASN A 130 -7.72 -13.69 -4.74
N LEU A 131 -8.09 -13.57 -3.47
CA LEU A 131 -7.50 -14.40 -2.41
C LEU A 131 -8.10 -15.80 -2.48
N VAL A 132 -7.25 -16.80 -2.25
CA VAL A 132 -7.64 -18.19 -2.10
C VAL A 132 -6.92 -18.72 -0.87
N ARG A 133 -7.66 -19.40 0.01
CA ARG A 133 -7.10 -20.07 1.17
C ARG A 133 -7.10 -21.57 0.93
N GLU A 134 -5.95 -22.19 1.10
CA GLU A 134 -5.78 -23.64 0.99
C GLU A 134 -5.19 -24.12 2.31
N GLU A 135 -6.01 -24.80 3.11
CA GLU A 135 -5.66 -25.21 4.47
C GLU A 135 -5.23 -24.01 5.36
N LYS A 136 -3.92 -23.95 5.65
CA LYS A 136 -3.29 -22.93 6.49
C LYS A 136 -2.67 -21.78 5.69
N ASP A 137 -2.48 -21.98 4.38
CA ASP A 137 -1.74 -21.04 3.52
C ASP A 137 -2.74 -20.17 2.73
N GLU A 138 -2.37 -18.91 2.51
CA GLU A 138 -3.15 -17.95 1.72
C GLU A 138 -2.39 -17.61 0.43
N PHE A 139 -3.11 -17.51 -0.67
CA PHE A 139 -2.56 -17.26 -1.99
C PHE A 139 -3.30 -16.12 -2.68
N LEU A 140 -2.55 -15.30 -3.43
CA LEU A 140 -3.12 -14.44 -4.46
C LEU A 140 -3.22 -15.24 -5.76
N ARG A 141 -4.43 -15.65 -6.12
CA ARG A 141 -4.71 -16.21 -7.45
C ARG A 141 -4.80 -15.09 -8.46
N VAL A 142 -4.15 -15.27 -9.60
CA VAL A 142 -4.08 -14.29 -10.70
C VAL A 142 -4.54 -14.97 -11.99
N GLU A 143 -5.61 -14.45 -12.57
CA GLU A 143 -6.10 -14.85 -13.88
C GLU A 143 -5.49 -13.91 -14.93
N VAL A 144 -4.87 -14.51 -15.94
CA VAL A 144 -4.09 -13.84 -16.97
C VAL A 144 -4.66 -14.21 -18.34
N GLU A 145 -4.70 -13.25 -19.26
CA GLU A 145 -5.15 -13.45 -20.63
C GLU A 145 -4.04 -13.11 -21.61
N ASN A 146 -3.79 -14.00 -22.56
CA ASN A 146 -2.89 -13.74 -23.67
C ASN A 146 -3.52 -12.72 -24.64
N VAL A 147 -2.82 -11.62 -24.90
CA VAL A 147 -3.38 -10.49 -25.65
C VAL A 147 -3.67 -10.84 -27.11
N ALA A 148 -2.86 -11.73 -27.71
CA ALA A 148 -3.00 -12.10 -29.13
C ALA A 148 -4.05 -13.19 -29.37
N SER A 149 -4.09 -14.22 -28.52
CA SER A 149 -4.96 -15.39 -28.71
C SER A 149 -6.25 -15.34 -27.90
N GLY A 150 -6.35 -14.48 -26.88
CA GLY A 150 -7.45 -14.46 -25.92
C GLY A 150 -7.47 -15.67 -24.97
N ALA A 151 -6.46 -16.52 -25.02
CA ALA A 151 -6.36 -17.68 -24.13
C ALA A 151 -6.14 -17.24 -22.69
N ALA A 152 -7.01 -17.68 -21.79
CA ALA A 152 -6.91 -17.41 -20.36
C ALA A 152 -6.16 -18.54 -19.64
N TRP A 153 -5.36 -18.17 -18.64
CA TRP A 153 -4.66 -19.10 -17.76
C TRP A 153 -4.51 -18.51 -16.36
N GLU A 154 -4.24 -19.38 -15.38
CA GLU A 154 -4.13 -18.98 -13.98
C GLU A 154 -2.74 -19.27 -13.41
N THR A 155 -2.32 -18.45 -12.47
CA THR A 155 -1.17 -18.68 -11.58
C THR A 155 -1.51 -18.21 -10.17
N ARG A 156 -0.63 -18.52 -9.20
CA ARG A 156 -0.80 -18.09 -7.82
C ARG A 156 0.52 -17.68 -7.18
N PHE A 157 0.44 -16.75 -6.25
CA PHE A 157 1.55 -16.29 -5.42
C PHE A 157 1.20 -16.59 -3.97
N GLU A 158 2.09 -17.26 -3.26
CA GLU A 158 1.97 -17.48 -1.81
C GLU A 158 2.09 -16.15 -1.08
N LEU A 159 1.23 -15.93 -0.09
CA LEU A 159 1.20 -14.72 0.72
C LEU A 159 1.89 -14.96 2.08
N PRO A 160 2.57 -13.94 2.63
CA PRO A 160 3.29 -14.03 3.90
C PRO A 160 2.37 -14.19 5.12
#